data_AF-A0A945V973-F1
#
_entry.id   AF-A0A945V973-F1
#
_cell.length_a   1.000
_cell.length_b   1.000
_cell.length_c   1.000
_cell.angle_alpha   90.00
_cell.angle_beta   90.00
_cell.angle_gamma   90.00
#
_symmetry.space_group_name_H-M   'P 1'
#
loop_
_entity.id
_entity.type
_entity.pdbx_description
1 polymer ?
#
loop_
_entity_poly.entity_id
_entity_poly.type
_entity_poly.pdbx_seq_one_letter_code
_entity_poly.pdbx_strand_id
1 'polypeptide(L)'
;VFHPEIATGDGELPGMPGCFTYKEGGENTFMPDPSIDEKMPGPIGLNSIGGVIKHLPALTSIGSSTVNSYRRLWDTGFWAPIFADWGYQNRTCALRVSAPGRFEYRSVDSMVNPYLMGSALLKAMGDGIDNNIDAGEPEERNIYAAMEAGKQVTKLPMSLGDAMNELANDEVIKSAMPDEMYKVYHHYKTDEWERFNHTVTDWDMETYLDCLP
;
A
#
# COMPACT_ATOMS: atom_id res chain seq x y z
N VAL A 1 2.71 -8.50 17.51
CA VAL A 1 3.47 -7.28 17.87
C VAL A 1 4.92 -7.57 17.57
N PHE A 2 5.47 -7.02 16.48
CA PHE A 2 6.89 -7.18 16.18
C PHE A 2 7.67 -6.27 17.13
N HIS A 3 8.40 -6.89 18.06
CA HIS A 3 9.48 -6.26 18.81
C HIS A 3 10.78 -6.61 18.10
N PRO A 4 11.40 -5.70 17.35
CA PRO A 4 12.75 -5.91 16.87
C PRO A 4 13.72 -5.62 18.04
N GLU A 5 14.11 -6.67 18.77
CA GLU A 5 15.38 -6.65 19.49
C GLU A 5 16.50 -6.93 18.47
N ILE A 6 17.41 -5.96 18.35
CA ILE A 6 18.61 -6.07 17.52
C ILE A 6 19.64 -6.87 18.33
N ALA A 7 19.90 -8.10 17.90
CA ALA A 7 21.04 -8.87 18.40
C ALA A 7 22.33 -8.29 17.81
N THR A 8 23.22 -7.77 18.65
CA THR A 8 24.59 -7.40 18.27
C THR A 8 25.45 -8.67 18.30
N GLY A 9 25.62 -9.30 17.14
CA GLY A 9 26.58 -10.38 16.93
C GLY A 9 27.80 -9.86 16.17
N ASP A 10 28.96 -9.86 16.81
CA ASP A 10 30.25 -9.42 16.24
C ASP A 10 30.85 -10.48 15.30
N GLY A 11 30.27 -10.67 14.11
CA GLY A 11 30.83 -11.57 13.10
C GLY A 11 30.40 -11.25 11.67
N GLU A 12 31.30 -11.47 10.70
CA GLU A 12 30.98 -11.42 9.27
C GLU A 12 30.15 -12.65 8.89
N LEU A 13 28.84 -12.44 8.73
CA LEU A 13 27.94 -13.46 8.17
C LEU A 13 27.93 -13.34 6.63
N PRO A 14 27.90 -14.44 5.88
CA PRO A 14 27.70 -14.41 4.43
C PRO A 14 26.26 -14.00 4.12
N GLY A 15 26.08 -12.69 3.92
CA GLY A 15 24.87 -12.01 3.50
C GLY A 15 25.25 -10.62 3.01
N MET A 16 24.40 -9.97 2.20
CA MET A 16 24.69 -8.61 1.71
C MET A 16 25.11 -7.71 2.89
N PRO A 17 26.24 -6.97 2.78
CA PRO A 17 26.83 -6.20 3.88
C PRO A 17 26.00 -5.01 4.41
N GLY A 18 24.71 -4.94 4.07
CA GLY A 18 23.76 -4.04 4.72
C GLY A 18 22.34 -4.31 4.28
N CYS A 19 21.40 -4.34 5.24
CA CYS A 19 20.12 -3.68 4.99
C CYS A 19 20.45 -2.21 4.70
N PHE A 20 19.81 -1.58 3.72
CA PHE A 20 19.92 -0.13 3.55
C PHE A 20 19.46 0.55 4.84
N THR A 21 20.39 0.87 5.73
CA THR A 21 20.17 1.73 6.89
C THR A 21 21.02 2.96 6.65
N TYR A 22 20.36 4.03 6.22
CA TYR A 22 20.95 5.35 6.26
C TYR A 22 21.15 5.71 7.73
N LYS A 23 22.42 5.87 8.15
CA LYS A 23 22.80 5.91 9.57
C LYS A 23 23.20 7.30 10.05
N GLU A 24 23.45 8.27 9.17
CA GLU A 24 23.68 9.68 9.50
C GLU A 24 23.70 10.58 8.25
N GLY A 25 23.25 11.84 8.41
CA GLY A 25 23.17 12.87 7.36
C GLY A 25 21.73 13.18 6.93
N GLY A 26 21.52 14.25 6.15
CA GLY A 26 20.21 14.60 5.55
C GLY A 26 19.19 15.25 6.50
N GLU A 27 18.46 16.25 6.01
CA GLU A 27 17.28 16.80 6.68
C GLU A 27 16.07 15.91 6.36
N ASN A 28 15.28 15.53 7.38
CA ASN A 28 14.05 14.78 7.13
C ASN A 28 12.99 15.73 6.54
N THR A 29 12.83 15.69 5.23
CA THR A 29 11.90 16.56 4.48
C THR A 29 10.42 16.22 4.68
N PHE A 30 10.09 15.18 5.45
CA PHE A 30 8.73 14.90 5.92
C PHE A 30 8.42 15.59 7.25
N MET A 31 9.40 16.21 7.91
CA MET A 31 9.12 17.04 9.09
C MET A 31 8.27 18.24 8.70
N PRO A 32 7.39 18.72 9.60
CA PRO A 32 6.72 19.99 9.40
C PRO A 32 7.70 21.13 9.25
N ASP A 33 7.36 22.06 8.37
CA ASP A 33 8.04 23.35 8.25
C ASP A 33 7.19 24.39 9.00
N PRO A 34 7.59 24.84 10.21
CA PRO A 34 6.81 25.78 11.01
C PRO A 34 6.56 27.13 10.34
N SER A 35 7.29 27.46 9.26
CA SER A 35 7.04 28.67 8.47
C SER A 35 5.84 28.52 7.52
N ILE A 36 5.45 27.28 7.20
CA ILE A 36 4.31 26.93 6.34
C ILE A 36 3.15 26.41 7.20
N ASP A 37 3.40 25.37 7.99
CA ASP A 37 2.43 24.75 8.89
C ASP A 37 3.14 24.01 10.05
N GLU A 38 2.65 24.18 11.28
CA GLU A 38 3.27 23.61 12.47
C GLU A 38 3.13 22.08 12.60
N LYS A 39 2.23 21.46 11.84
CA LYS A 39 1.81 20.05 11.99
C LYS A 39 1.90 19.25 10.70
N MET A 40 1.68 19.88 9.55
CA MET A 40 1.67 19.18 8.26
C MET A 40 3.08 18.78 7.81
N PRO A 41 3.31 17.61 7.17
CA PRO A 41 4.55 17.35 6.47
C PRO A 41 4.92 18.53 5.58
N GLY A 42 6.22 18.80 5.48
CA GLY A 42 6.71 19.77 4.52
C GLY A 42 6.32 19.42 3.08
N PRO A 43 6.52 20.35 2.13
CA PRO A 43 6.06 20.20 0.74
C PRO A 43 6.48 18.88 0.08
N ILE A 44 7.74 18.46 0.26
CA ILE A 44 8.25 17.18 -0.28
C ILE A 44 7.49 15.99 0.32
N GLY A 45 7.20 16.02 1.62
CA GLY A 45 6.42 14.99 2.30
C GLY A 45 4.99 14.90 1.78
N LEU A 46 4.34 16.04 1.56
CA LEU A 46 2.99 16.10 0.96
C LEU A 46 3.00 15.60 -0.49
N ASN A 47 3.96 16.02 -1.32
CA ASN A 47 4.05 15.52 -2.69
C ASN A 47 4.32 14.01 -2.74
N SER A 48 5.15 13.50 -1.83
CA SER A 48 5.40 12.06 -1.70
C SER A 48 4.12 11.30 -1.35
N ILE A 49 3.32 11.82 -0.40
CA ILE A 49 2.02 11.25 -0.04
C ILE A 49 1.05 11.29 -1.24
N GLY A 50 0.99 12.41 -1.96
CA GLY A 50 0.16 12.56 -3.16
C GLY A 50 0.50 11.54 -4.25
N GLY A 51 1.80 11.32 -4.50
CA GLY A 51 2.26 10.26 -5.41
C GLY A 51 1.83 8.86 -4.96
N VAL A 52 2.02 8.52 -3.68
CA VAL A 52 1.57 7.23 -3.15
C VAL A 52 0.06 7.06 -3.30
N ILE A 53 -0.76 8.07 -2.95
CA ILE A 53 -2.22 8.01 -3.07
C ILE A 53 -2.66 7.76 -4.51
N LYS A 54 -2.08 8.50 -5.47
CA LYS A 54 -2.36 8.32 -6.90
C LYS A 54 -2.14 6.88 -7.36
N HIS A 55 -1.08 6.25 -6.85
CA HIS A 55 -0.66 4.90 -7.24
C HIS A 55 -1.17 3.80 -6.31
N LEU A 56 -1.98 4.11 -5.29
CA LEU A 56 -2.47 3.14 -4.30
C LEU A 56 -3.18 1.92 -4.91
N PRO A 57 -4.02 2.06 -5.96
CA PRO A 57 -4.66 0.90 -6.58
C PRO A 57 -3.64 -0.11 -7.11
N ALA A 58 -2.63 0.34 -7.87
CA ALA A 58 -1.55 -0.52 -8.37
C ALA A 58 -0.65 -1.04 -7.24
N LEU A 59 -0.28 -0.20 -6.26
CA LEU A 59 0.51 -0.60 -5.10
C LEU A 59 -0.16 -1.71 -4.28
N THR A 60 -1.50 -1.76 -4.28
CA THR A 60 -2.26 -2.80 -3.57
C THR A 60 -1.96 -4.19 -4.13
N SER A 61 -1.68 -4.34 -5.43
CA SER A 61 -1.27 -5.63 -6.01
C SER A 61 0.03 -6.15 -5.39
N ILE A 62 0.95 -5.26 -4.98
CA ILE A 62 2.23 -5.62 -4.39
C ILE A 62 2.10 -5.78 -2.87
N GLY A 63 1.41 -4.85 -2.20
CA GLY A 63 1.23 -4.85 -0.75
C GLY A 63 0.26 -5.90 -0.23
N SER A 64 -0.74 -6.27 -1.04
CA SER A 64 -1.75 -7.30 -0.81
C SER A 64 -1.69 -8.32 -1.95
N SER A 65 -0.58 -9.07 -1.98
CA SER A 65 -0.15 -9.81 -3.17
C SER A 65 -0.79 -11.18 -3.36
N THR A 66 -1.79 -11.57 -2.57
CA THR A 66 -2.42 -12.89 -2.68
C THR A 66 -3.93 -12.79 -2.76
N VAL A 67 -4.60 -13.82 -3.26
CA VAL A 67 -6.07 -13.88 -3.23
C VAL A 67 -6.64 -13.77 -1.81
N ASN A 68 -5.93 -14.31 -0.82
CA ASN A 68 -6.33 -14.27 0.59
C ASN A 68 -6.18 -12.87 1.21
N SER A 69 -5.26 -12.05 0.70
CA SER A 69 -5.05 -10.67 1.15
C SER A 69 -6.33 -9.85 1.10
N TYR A 70 -7.15 -10.04 0.05
CA TYR A 70 -8.38 -9.28 -0.17
C TYR A 70 -9.52 -9.68 0.77
N ARG A 71 -9.47 -10.86 1.40
CA ARG A 71 -10.42 -11.21 2.48
C ARG A 71 -10.26 -10.26 3.67
N ARG A 72 -9.04 -9.77 3.92
CA ARG A 72 -8.76 -8.74 4.94
C ARG A 72 -9.34 -7.38 4.55
N LEU A 73 -9.37 -7.07 3.26
CA LEU A 73 -9.89 -5.81 2.71
C LEU A 73 -11.40 -5.84 2.47
N TRP A 74 -12.04 -7.02 2.51
CA TRP A 74 -13.46 -7.17 2.17
C TRP A 74 -14.42 -6.49 3.15
N ASP A 75 -14.06 -6.43 4.44
CA ASP A 75 -14.91 -5.84 5.46
C ASP A 75 -14.27 -4.61 6.12
N THR A 76 -15.00 -3.51 6.07
CA THR A 76 -14.72 -2.24 6.77
C THR A 76 -14.55 -2.37 8.28
N GLY A 77 -15.09 -3.43 8.90
CA GLY A 77 -15.03 -3.69 10.34
C GLY A 77 -13.69 -4.22 10.87
N PHE A 78 -12.79 -4.71 10.01
CA PHE A 78 -11.51 -5.31 10.43
C PHE A 78 -10.34 -4.33 10.59
N TRP A 79 -10.61 -3.02 10.61
CA TRP A 79 -9.60 -1.97 10.77
C TRP A 79 -8.54 -1.93 9.64
N ALA A 80 -8.82 -2.63 8.54
CA ALA A 80 -8.06 -2.59 7.31
C ALA A 80 -8.57 -1.43 6.45
N PRO A 81 -7.69 -0.56 5.94
CA PRO A 81 -8.12 0.55 5.11
C PRO A 81 -8.42 0.09 3.69
N ILE A 82 -9.59 0.49 3.18
CA ILE A 82 -10.10 0.08 1.86
C ILE A 82 -10.29 1.27 0.92
N PHE A 83 -9.86 2.47 1.34
CA PHE A 83 -10.02 3.71 0.59
C PHE A 83 -8.66 4.34 0.31
N ALA A 84 -8.51 4.93 -0.87
CA ALA A 84 -7.30 5.62 -1.29
C ALA A 84 -7.26 7.05 -0.71
N ASP A 85 -6.93 7.17 0.57
CA ASP A 85 -6.87 8.44 1.29
C ASP A 85 -5.75 8.47 2.34
N TRP A 86 -5.56 9.64 2.95
CA TRP A 86 -4.60 9.85 4.01
C TRP A 86 -5.15 10.73 5.14
N GLY A 87 -4.57 10.63 6.34
CA GLY A 87 -4.94 11.50 7.47
C GLY A 87 -4.02 11.37 8.70
N TYR A 88 -4.13 12.34 9.61
CA TYR A 88 -3.39 12.34 10.89
C TYR A 88 -4.03 11.44 11.90
N GLN A 89 -3.24 10.54 12.49
CA GLN A 89 -3.74 9.58 13.48
C GLN A 89 -4.95 8.76 13.02
N ASN A 90 -5.38 8.87 11.76
CA ASN A 90 -6.60 8.28 11.27
C ASN A 90 -6.34 6.83 10.88
N ARG A 91 -6.87 5.91 11.67
CA ARG A 91 -6.74 4.46 11.46
C ARG A 91 -7.74 3.90 10.46
N THR A 92 -8.53 4.75 9.82
CA THR A 92 -9.42 4.33 8.72
C THR A 92 -8.81 4.60 7.35
N CYS A 93 -7.78 5.46 7.27
CA CYS A 93 -7.11 5.78 6.01
C CYS A 93 -6.05 4.76 5.59
N ALA A 94 -5.83 4.64 4.28
CA ALA A 94 -4.77 3.81 3.71
C ALA A 94 -3.38 4.32 4.11
N LEU A 95 -3.17 5.63 4.06
CA LEU A 95 -1.96 6.28 4.55
C LEU A 95 -2.25 7.02 5.87
N ARG A 96 -1.45 6.76 6.90
CA ARG A 96 -1.60 7.40 8.20
C ARG A 96 -0.33 8.15 8.59
N VAL A 97 -0.45 9.45 8.82
CA VAL A 97 0.62 10.22 9.46
C VAL A 97 0.51 10.02 10.97
N SER A 98 1.33 9.11 11.51
CA SER A 98 1.25 8.69 12.91
C SER A 98 2.13 9.51 13.86
N ALA A 99 3.05 10.30 13.32
CA ALA A 99 3.71 11.42 13.98
C ALA A 99 4.48 12.23 12.91
N PRO A 100 4.99 13.43 13.25
CA PRO A 100 5.87 14.20 12.36
C PRO A 100 7.00 13.36 11.76
N GLY A 101 7.32 13.61 10.49
CA GLY A 101 8.48 13.02 9.82
C GLY A 101 8.27 11.63 9.22
N ARG A 102 7.05 11.07 9.23
CA ARG A 102 6.74 9.74 8.65
C ARG A 102 5.27 9.55 8.30
N PHE A 103 4.98 8.56 7.46
CA PHE A 103 3.65 8.00 7.25
C PHE A 103 3.67 6.47 7.27
N GLU A 104 2.51 5.86 7.48
CA GLU A 104 2.29 4.41 7.50
C GLU A 104 1.39 4.03 6.33
N TYR A 105 1.82 3.11 5.45
CA TYR A 105 0.93 2.47 4.48
C TYR A 105 0.35 1.19 5.06
N ARG A 106 -0.97 1.16 5.27
CA ARG A 106 -1.65 0.19 6.14
C ARG A 106 -2.42 -0.91 5.40
N SER A 107 -2.53 -0.81 4.07
CA SER A 107 -3.13 -1.88 3.26
C SER A 107 -2.19 -3.08 3.07
N VAL A 108 -0.89 -2.92 3.31
CA VAL A 108 0.11 -3.99 3.22
C VAL A 108 -0.14 -5.10 4.24
N ASP A 109 0.02 -6.36 3.82
CA ASP A 109 0.00 -7.54 4.70
C ASP A 109 1.32 -8.32 4.70
N SER A 110 1.40 -9.37 5.52
CA SER A 110 2.65 -10.13 5.73
C SER A 110 3.07 -11.03 4.56
N MET A 111 2.24 -11.18 3.53
CA MET A 111 2.62 -11.91 2.30
C MET A 111 3.37 -11.03 1.31
N VAL A 112 3.56 -9.74 1.64
CA VAL A 112 4.32 -8.79 0.81
C VAL A 112 5.77 -9.24 0.61
N ASN A 113 6.27 -9.06 -0.61
CA ASN A 113 7.72 -9.04 -0.84
C ASN A 113 8.23 -7.63 -0.49
N PRO A 114 9.01 -7.45 0.61
CA PRO A 114 9.39 -6.13 1.10
C PRO A 114 10.28 -5.37 0.12
N TYR A 115 11.06 -6.06 -0.72
CA TYR A 115 11.94 -5.44 -1.71
C TYR A 115 11.13 -4.83 -2.87
N LEU A 116 10.11 -5.57 -3.35
CA LEU A 116 9.19 -5.08 -4.37
C LEU A 116 8.38 -3.90 -3.85
N MET A 117 7.86 -4.02 -2.63
CA MET A 117 7.09 -2.93 -2.01
C MET A 117 7.93 -1.68 -1.80
N GLY A 118 9.16 -1.82 -1.29
CA GLY A 118 10.08 -0.68 -1.13
C GLY A 118 10.38 0.01 -2.46
N SER A 119 10.67 -0.77 -3.51
CA SER A 119 10.94 -0.24 -4.85
C SER A 119 9.72 0.50 -5.43
N ALA A 120 8.53 -0.08 -5.29
CA ALA A 120 7.29 0.51 -5.77
C ALA A 120 6.92 1.80 -5.01
N LEU A 121 7.12 1.83 -3.68
CA LEU A 121 6.92 3.05 -2.89
C LEU A 121 7.87 4.16 -3.31
N LEU A 122 9.15 3.86 -3.57
CA LEU A 122 10.11 4.85 -4.06
C LEU A 122 9.70 5.42 -5.42
N LYS A 123 9.20 4.57 -6.33
CA LYS A 123 8.66 5.02 -7.62
C LYS A 123 7.44 5.93 -7.46
N ALA A 124 6.50 5.54 -6.60
CA ALA A 124 5.29 6.33 -6.34
C ALA A 124 5.60 7.68 -5.70
N MET A 125 6.48 7.71 -4.68
CA MET A 125 6.92 8.96 -4.05
C MET A 125 7.69 9.84 -5.02
N GLY A 126 8.56 9.25 -5.86
CA GLY A 126 9.29 9.96 -6.90
C GLY A 126 8.35 10.64 -7.90
N ASP A 127 7.34 9.94 -8.42
CA ASP A 127 6.33 10.53 -9.32
C ASP A 127 5.58 11.70 -8.65
N GLY A 128 5.28 11.55 -7.36
CA GLY A 128 4.69 12.60 -6.53
C GLY A 128 5.54 13.87 -6.48
N ILE A 129 6.82 13.72 -6.17
CA ILE A 129 7.78 14.83 -6.08
C ILE A 129 8.00 15.46 -7.46
N ASP A 130 8.32 14.65 -8.47
CA ASP A 130 8.70 15.13 -9.81
C ASP A 130 7.55 15.90 -10.49
N ASN A 131 6.30 15.50 -10.24
CA ASN A 131 5.12 16.12 -10.82
C ASN A 131 4.36 17.05 -9.87
N ASN A 132 4.90 17.32 -8.67
CA ASN A 132 4.26 18.16 -7.64
C ASN A 132 2.81 17.74 -7.36
N ILE A 133 2.56 16.43 -7.22
CA ILE A 133 1.22 15.88 -7.03
C ILE A 133 0.68 16.32 -5.67
N ASP A 134 -0.52 16.91 -5.66
CA ASP A 134 -1.20 17.32 -4.45
C ASP A 134 -1.75 16.08 -3.70
N ALA A 135 -1.46 15.99 -2.40
CA ALA A 135 -2.03 14.97 -1.53
C ALA A 135 -3.52 15.23 -1.20
N GLY A 136 -3.99 16.45 -1.46
CA GLY A 136 -5.30 16.92 -1.02
C GLY A 136 -5.38 17.04 0.50
N GLU A 137 -6.56 17.45 0.98
CA GLU A 137 -6.79 17.63 2.41
C GLU A 137 -6.78 16.30 3.18
N PRO A 138 -6.17 16.26 4.39
CA PRO A 138 -6.18 15.08 5.23
C PRO A 138 -7.61 14.74 5.66
N GLU A 139 -7.96 13.46 5.67
CA GLU A 139 -9.25 13.02 6.18
C GLU A 139 -9.22 12.92 7.70
N GLU A 140 -10.01 13.77 8.35
CA GLU A 140 -10.14 13.82 9.81
C GLU A 140 -11.30 12.95 10.32
N ARG A 141 -12.29 12.65 9.46
CA ARG A 141 -13.45 11.86 9.85
C ARG A 141 -13.13 10.37 9.81
N ASN A 142 -13.89 9.59 10.57
CA ASN A 142 -14.02 8.18 10.26
C ASN A 142 -14.73 8.06 8.89
N ILE A 143 -14.28 7.12 8.08
CA ILE A 143 -14.79 6.87 6.74
C ILE A 143 -16.32 6.76 6.66
N TYR A 144 -17.00 6.16 7.65
CA TYR A 144 -18.46 6.08 7.65
C TYR A 144 -19.11 7.47 7.59
N ALA A 145 -18.60 8.40 8.40
CA ALA A 145 -19.08 9.78 8.41
C ALA A 145 -18.65 10.55 7.14
N ALA A 146 -17.49 10.22 6.56
CA ALA A 146 -17.06 10.81 5.29
C ALA A 146 -17.96 10.39 4.12
N MET A 147 -18.35 9.12 4.06
CA MET A 147 -19.28 8.59 3.06
C MET A 147 -20.68 9.17 3.23
N GLU A 148 -21.19 9.25 4.46
CA GLU A 148 -22.50 9.86 4.75
C GLU A 148 -22.53 11.35 4.37
N ALA A 149 -21.41 12.06 4.54
CA ALA A 149 -21.25 13.45 4.11
C ALA A 149 -21.06 13.63 2.59
N GLY A 150 -21.18 12.56 1.79
CA GLY A 150 -21.14 12.62 0.34
C GLY A 150 -19.73 12.68 -0.28
N LYS A 151 -18.67 12.36 0.48
CA LYS A 151 -17.31 12.29 -0.09
C LYS A 151 -17.24 11.14 -1.11
N GLN A 152 -16.81 11.44 -2.32
CA GLN A 152 -16.40 10.40 -3.26
C GLN A 152 -15.04 9.85 -2.81
N VAL A 153 -15.04 8.62 -2.32
CA VAL A 153 -13.83 7.91 -1.91
C VAL A 153 -13.59 6.77 -2.88
N THR A 154 -12.41 6.79 -3.52
CA THR A 154 -11.96 5.69 -4.38
C THR A 154 -11.65 4.49 -3.50
N LYS A 155 -12.37 3.39 -3.72
CA LYS A 155 -12.04 2.13 -3.06
C LYS A 155 -10.77 1.55 -3.66
N LEU A 156 -9.95 0.94 -2.81
CA LEU A 156 -8.88 0.07 -3.27
C LEU A 156 -9.49 -1.15 -3.98
N PRO A 157 -8.72 -1.81 -4.86
CA PRO A 157 -9.13 -3.06 -5.47
C PRO A 157 -9.58 -4.08 -4.42
N MET A 158 -10.73 -4.71 -4.66
CA MET A 158 -11.36 -5.64 -3.72
C MET A 158 -11.06 -7.11 -4.07
N SER A 159 -10.28 -7.34 -5.11
CA SER A 159 -9.81 -8.66 -5.54
C SER A 159 -8.40 -8.57 -6.11
N LEU A 160 -7.69 -9.70 -6.12
CA LEU A 160 -6.37 -9.78 -6.77
C LEU A 160 -6.47 -9.46 -8.27
N GLY A 161 -7.54 -9.91 -8.93
CA GLY A 161 -7.80 -9.62 -10.34
C GLY A 161 -7.89 -8.12 -10.62
N ASP A 162 -8.69 -7.39 -9.84
CA ASP A 162 -8.83 -5.93 -9.99
C ASP A 162 -7.49 -5.23 -9.74
N ALA A 163 -6.74 -5.63 -8.71
CA ALA A 163 -5.45 -5.02 -8.40
C ALA A 163 -4.41 -5.26 -9.50
N MET A 164 -4.42 -6.44 -10.12
CA MET A 164 -3.56 -6.74 -11.27
C MET A 164 -3.94 -5.90 -12.50
N ASN A 165 -5.22 -5.61 -12.72
CA ASN A 165 -5.66 -4.69 -13.77
C ASN A 165 -5.19 -3.25 -13.51
N GLU A 166 -5.27 -2.78 -12.27
CA GLU A 166 -4.74 -1.46 -11.88
C GLU A 166 -3.22 -1.39 -12.09
N LEU A 167 -2.48 -2.43 -11.68
CA LEU A 167 -1.04 -2.53 -11.93
C LEU A 167 -0.71 -2.52 -13.43
N ALA A 168 -1.49 -3.20 -14.27
CA ALA A 168 -1.27 -3.22 -15.71
C ALA A 168 -1.40 -1.83 -16.34
N ASN A 169 -2.22 -0.95 -15.78
CA ASN A 169 -2.45 0.42 -16.24
C ASN A 169 -1.51 1.46 -15.61
N ASP A 170 -0.63 1.07 -14.69
CA ASP A 170 0.24 1.99 -13.94
C ASP A 170 1.72 1.87 -14.34
N GLU A 171 2.17 2.70 -15.28
CA GLU A 171 3.56 2.67 -15.77
C GLU A 171 4.59 2.99 -14.67
N VAL A 172 4.24 3.83 -13.70
CA VAL A 172 5.14 4.22 -12.62
C VAL A 172 5.42 3.01 -11.74
N ILE A 173 4.39 2.31 -11.30
CA ILE A 173 4.54 1.12 -10.46
C ILE A 173 5.13 -0.05 -11.24
N LYS A 174 4.77 -0.23 -12.51
CA LYS A 174 5.43 -1.23 -13.37
C LYS A 174 6.93 -0.99 -13.47
N SER A 175 7.37 0.27 -13.53
CA SER A 175 8.80 0.61 -13.58
C SER A 175 9.59 0.22 -12.33
N ALA A 176 8.93 -0.16 -11.22
CA ALA A 176 9.56 -0.74 -10.04
C ALA A 176 10.02 -2.19 -10.25
N MET A 177 9.51 -2.85 -11.29
CA MET A 177 9.83 -4.23 -11.69
C MET A 177 10.35 -4.22 -13.13
N PRO A 178 11.59 -3.71 -13.37
CA PRO A 178 12.11 -3.53 -14.72
C PRO A 178 12.28 -4.86 -15.47
N ASP A 179 12.42 -4.74 -16.79
CA ASP A 179 12.73 -5.84 -17.70
C ASP A 179 11.72 -7.00 -17.63
N GLU A 180 12.20 -8.21 -17.42
CA GLU A 180 11.38 -9.41 -17.31
C GLU A 180 10.65 -9.52 -15.96
N MET A 181 11.01 -8.73 -14.95
CA MET A 181 10.48 -8.87 -13.60
C MET A 181 8.97 -8.62 -13.56
N TYR A 182 8.48 -7.55 -14.20
CA TYR A 182 7.04 -7.28 -14.28
C TYR A 182 6.31 -8.39 -15.01
N LYS A 183 6.85 -8.88 -16.13
CA LYS A 183 6.20 -9.95 -16.92
C LYS A 183 6.03 -11.23 -16.10
N VAL A 184 7.08 -11.63 -15.38
CA VAL A 184 7.05 -12.78 -14.49
C VAL A 184 6.05 -12.54 -13.36
N TYR A 185 6.14 -11.39 -12.67
CA TYR A 185 5.22 -11.07 -11.57
C TYR A 185 3.75 -11.10 -12.02
N HIS A 186 3.44 -10.45 -13.13
CA HIS A 186 2.11 -10.42 -13.71
C HIS A 186 1.61 -11.83 -14.04
N HIS A 187 2.42 -12.64 -14.73
CA HIS A 187 2.06 -14.00 -15.09
C HIS A 187 1.74 -14.86 -13.85
N TYR A 188 2.60 -14.85 -12.83
CA TYR A 188 2.40 -15.63 -11.61
C TYR A 188 1.15 -15.21 -10.83
N LYS A 189 0.86 -13.91 -10.75
CA LYS A 189 -0.29 -13.39 -10.01
C LYS A 189 -1.62 -13.56 -10.76
N THR A 190 -1.58 -13.45 -12.08
CA THR A 190 -2.73 -13.82 -12.92
C THR A 190 -3.03 -15.32 -12.82
N ASP A 191 -2.03 -16.20 -12.89
CA ASP A 191 -2.21 -17.65 -12.70
C ASP A 191 -2.81 -17.98 -11.32
N GLU A 192 -2.31 -17.35 -10.24
CA GLU A 192 -2.86 -17.52 -8.89
C GLU A 192 -4.35 -17.16 -8.84
N TRP A 193 -4.72 -16.02 -9.43
CA TRP A 193 -6.09 -15.53 -9.50
C TRP A 193 -7.00 -16.46 -10.32
N GLU A 194 -6.54 -16.91 -11.49
CA GLU A 194 -7.29 -17.82 -12.36
C GLU A 194 -7.50 -19.18 -11.69
N ARG A 195 -6.46 -19.75 -11.05
CA ARG A 195 -6.61 -21.01 -10.31
C ARG A 195 -7.59 -20.89 -9.16
N PHE A 196 -7.58 -19.77 -8.44
CA PHE A 196 -8.57 -19.50 -7.40
C PHE A 196 -10.01 -19.52 -7.96
N ASN A 197 -10.27 -18.82 -9.07
CA ASN A 197 -11.61 -18.76 -9.68
C ASN A 197 -12.10 -20.11 -10.24
N HIS A 198 -11.19 -20.98 -10.69
CA HIS A 198 -11.54 -22.32 -11.15
C HIS A 198 -11.71 -23.34 -10.02
N THR A 199 -11.37 -22.98 -8.78
CA THR A 199 -11.43 -23.91 -7.65
C THR A 199 -12.85 -23.98 -7.10
N VAL A 200 -13.44 -25.18 -7.13
CA VAL A 200 -14.68 -25.46 -6.38
C VAL A 200 -14.32 -25.69 -4.92
N THR A 201 -14.91 -24.91 -4.02
CA THR A 201 -14.69 -24.99 -2.58
C THR A 201 -15.84 -25.72 -1.88
N ASP A 202 -15.61 -26.14 -0.63
CA ASP A 202 -16.66 -26.72 0.21
C ASP A 202 -17.83 -25.74 0.39
N TRP A 203 -17.57 -24.43 0.45
CA TRP A 203 -18.61 -23.41 0.51
C TRP A 203 -19.50 -23.40 -0.75
N ASP A 204 -18.91 -23.58 -1.94
CA ASP A 204 -19.68 -23.66 -3.18
C ASP A 204 -20.60 -24.89 -3.17
N MET A 205 -20.09 -26.03 -2.71
CA MET A 205 -20.85 -27.28 -2.59
C MET A 205 -21.98 -27.14 -1.57
N GLU A 206 -21.69 -26.67 -0.35
CA GLU A 206 -22.68 -26.49 0.71
C GLU A 206 -23.76 -25.47 0.34
N THR A 207 -23.39 -24.42 -0.40
CA THR A 207 -24.30 -23.32 -0.76
C THR A 207 -25.17 -23.68 -1.96
N TYR A 208 -24.60 -24.31 -2.99
CA TYR A 208 -25.25 -24.40 -4.30
C TYR A 208 -25.59 -25.81 -4.78
N LEU A 209 -25.09 -26.88 -4.15
CA LEU A 209 -25.29 -28.25 -4.64
C LEU A 209 -26.79 -28.61 -4.78
N ASP A 210 -27.60 -28.19 -3.81
CA ASP A 210 -29.05 -28.45 -3.78
C ASP A 210 -29.88 -27.26 -4.30
N CYS A 211 -29.24 -26.19 -4.79
CA CYS A 211 -29.95 -25.06 -5.38
C CYS A 211 -30.36 -25.39 -6.82
N LEU A 212 -31.66 -25.47 -7.06
CA LEU A 212 -32.22 -25.41 -8.41
C LEU A 212 -32.45 -23.93 -8.78
N PRO A 213 -32.13 -23.51 -10.02
CA PRO A 213 -32.29 -22.12 -10.46
C PRO A 213 -33.74 -21.63 -10.46
#